data_AF-A0A7S2JS47-F1
#
_entry.id   AF-A0A7S2JS47-F1
#
_cell.length_a   1.000
_cell.length_b   1.000
_cell.length_c   1.000
_cell.angle_alpha   90.00
_cell.angle_beta   90.00
_cell.angle_gamma   90.00
#
_symmetry.space_group_name_H-M   'P 1'
#
loop_
_entity.id
_entity.type
_entity.pdbx_description
1 polymer ?
#
loop_
_entity_poly.entity_id
_entity_poly.type
_entity_poly.pdbx_seq_one_letter_code
_entity_poly.pdbx_strand_id
1 'polypeptide(L)'
;MESVTHSEMKETTEVKLPVPAGTLRKWNGAMFLFHAIFGFIALGMGKRDLKVPVYGSKVGIEVLASNATRGWKQVPLKPERVSWLYLTVLVASFSLLSSFFHLGNAFIWRKQYIKALESGYAPFRWMEYSISASVMILLLSYISGSIVMNTQVMLFGLTFVTMIFGHLHEVICRPKSLDEWQGSKLWRLQAHFFGYIPQCFAWGIVIAQFMEGASASTIDASGEERKMPTFVYVIVFGELLVFWSFGIVQLLVSLKPPSLYYKGEIVYMWLSLFAKGLLALLCLSNVILAGGYAEIYADDADTI
;
A
#
# COMPACT_ATOMS: atom_id res chain seq x y z
N MET A 1 60.67 27.38 15.07
CA MET A 1 59.44 27.74 14.32
C MET A 1 58.64 26.46 14.16
N GLU A 2 57.78 26.19 15.13
CA GLU A 2 56.78 25.12 15.03
C GLU A 2 55.62 25.64 14.19
N SER A 3 55.23 24.88 13.16
CA SER A 3 53.92 25.07 12.53
C SER A 3 53.17 23.74 12.61
N VAL A 4 52.34 23.64 13.66
CA VAL A 4 51.30 22.65 13.78
C VAL A 4 50.14 23.08 12.88
N THR A 5 49.79 22.26 11.89
CA THR A 5 48.44 22.24 11.32
C THR A 5 48.04 20.79 11.11
N HIS A 6 47.71 20.12 12.21
CA HIS A 6 46.83 18.96 12.15
C HIS A 6 45.42 19.50 11.83
N SER A 7 44.94 19.22 10.63
CA SER A 7 43.51 19.30 10.34
C SER A 7 42.80 18.28 11.21
N GLU A 8 42.20 18.73 12.30
CA GLU A 8 41.23 17.95 13.07
C GLU A 8 40.08 17.58 12.13
N MET A 9 40.12 16.36 11.57
CA MET A 9 38.90 15.70 11.13
C MET A 9 38.04 15.55 12.38
N LYS A 10 37.04 16.44 12.54
CA LYS A 10 35.96 16.21 13.49
C LYS A 10 35.40 14.83 13.19
N GLU A 11 35.69 13.86 14.06
CA GLU A 11 34.90 12.63 14.17
C GLU A 11 33.46 13.07 14.39
N THR A 12 32.67 13.09 13.31
CA THR A 12 31.23 13.23 13.40
C THR A 12 30.74 11.97 14.09
N THR A 13 30.60 12.04 15.41
CA THR A 13 30.07 10.97 16.22
C THR A 13 28.64 10.74 15.74
N GLU A 14 28.37 9.61 15.09
CA GLU A 14 27.02 9.28 14.62
C GLU A 14 26.03 9.42 15.78
N VAL A 15 24.97 10.22 15.58
CA VAL A 15 23.94 10.41 16.60
C VAL A 15 23.22 9.08 16.81
N LYS A 16 23.45 8.48 17.98
CA LYS A 16 22.78 7.25 18.38
C LYS A 16 21.49 7.54 19.14
N LEU A 17 20.36 7.22 18.52
CA LEU A 17 19.04 7.45 19.10
C LEU A 17 18.69 6.40 20.17
N PRO A 18 17.94 6.78 21.22
CA PRO A 18 17.44 5.83 22.20
C PRO A 18 16.39 4.91 21.57
N VAL A 19 16.64 3.60 21.61
CA VAL A 19 15.74 2.58 21.06
C VAL A 19 15.41 1.53 22.13
N PRO A 20 14.14 1.43 22.59
CA PRO A 20 13.74 0.44 23.59
C PRO A 20 13.60 -0.94 22.95
N ALA A 21 14.74 -1.61 22.72
CA ALA A 21 14.83 -2.84 21.94
C ALA A 21 14.02 -4.02 22.52
N GLY A 22 13.81 -4.06 23.84
CA GLY A 22 12.95 -5.06 24.50
C GLY A 22 11.46 -4.84 24.18
N THR A 23 11.00 -3.59 24.23
CA THR A 23 9.64 -3.20 23.90
C THR A 23 9.34 -3.43 22.42
N LEU A 24 10.24 -3.02 21.52
CA LEU A 24 10.06 -3.24 20.09
C LEU A 24 10.05 -4.71 19.69
N ARG A 25 10.79 -5.58 20.40
CA ARG A 25 10.71 -7.03 20.20
C ARG A 25 9.31 -7.56 20.55
N LYS A 26 8.73 -7.12 21.67
CA LYS A 26 7.37 -7.52 22.07
C LYS A 26 6.33 -7.06 21.05
N TRP A 27 6.42 -5.80 20.60
CA TRP A 27 5.53 -5.27 19.56
C TRP A 27 5.63 -6.04 18.25
N ASN A 28 6.84 -6.20 17.69
CA ASN A 28 7.02 -6.99 16.47
C ASN A 28 6.55 -8.44 16.64
N GLY A 29 6.81 -9.07 17.80
CA GLY A 29 6.30 -10.42 18.09
C GLY A 29 4.77 -10.50 18.09
N ALA A 30 4.09 -9.51 18.68
CA ALA A 30 2.64 -9.42 18.67
C ALA A 30 2.08 -9.19 17.25
N MET A 31 2.69 -8.29 16.47
CA MET A 31 2.29 -8.04 15.08
C MET A 31 2.53 -9.26 14.18
N PHE A 32 3.65 -9.96 14.37
CA PHE A 32 3.93 -11.23 13.69
C PHE A 32 2.78 -12.23 13.91
N LEU A 33 2.43 -12.48 15.18
CA LEU A 33 1.38 -13.44 15.53
C LEU A 33 0.03 -13.03 14.97
N PHE A 34 -0.36 -11.77 15.12
CA PHE A 34 -1.64 -11.29 14.60
C PHE A 34 -1.73 -11.48 13.08
N HIS A 35 -0.74 -10.99 12.33
CA HIS A 35 -0.75 -11.07 10.88
C HIS A 35 -0.63 -12.51 10.38
N ALA A 36 0.10 -13.38 11.09
CA ALA A 36 0.16 -14.82 10.80
C ALA A 36 -1.21 -15.47 10.97
N ILE A 37 -1.81 -15.33 12.17
CA ILE A 37 -3.13 -15.88 12.48
C ILE A 37 -4.15 -15.40 11.46
N PHE A 38 -4.16 -14.10 11.19
CA PHE A 38 -5.07 -13.52 10.23
C PHE A 38 -4.88 -14.09 8.82
N GLY A 39 -3.64 -14.11 8.31
CA GLY A 39 -3.33 -14.63 6.98
C GLY A 39 -3.67 -16.12 6.82
N PHE A 40 -3.40 -16.94 7.84
CA PHE A 40 -3.78 -18.36 7.82
C PHE A 40 -5.27 -18.58 7.98
N ILE A 41 -5.99 -17.77 8.76
CA ILE A 41 -7.45 -17.79 8.83
C ILE A 41 -8.04 -17.46 7.45
N ALA A 42 -7.51 -16.43 6.78
CA ALA A 42 -7.95 -16.07 5.44
C ALA A 42 -7.78 -17.25 4.46
N LEU A 43 -6.64 -17.95 4.49
CA LEU A 43 -6.41 -19.14 3.65
C LEU A 43 -7.22 -20.37 4.08
N GLY A 44 -7.51 -20.53 5.36
CA GLY A 44 -8.21 -21.70 5.90
C GLY A 44 -9.73 -21.62 5.75
N MET A 45 -10.30 -20.44 5.99
CA MET A 45 -11.74 -20.19 5.96
C MET A 45 -12.20 -19.56 4.65
N GLY A 46 -11.34 -18.81 3.96
CA GLY A 46 -11.69 -18.17 2.69
C GLY A 46 -11.66 -19.14 1.51
N LYS A 47 -12.55 -18.92 0.54
CA LYS A 47 -12.55 -19.64 -0.74
C LYS A 47 -11.32 -19.26 -1.56
N ARG A 48 -10.37 -20.17 -1.75
CA ARG A 48 -9.06 -19.88 -2.39
C ARG A 48 -9.16 -19.68 -3.89
N ASP A 49 -10.15 -20.30 -4.51
CA ASP A 49 -10.54 -20.21 -5.91
C ASP A 49 -11.38 -18.97 -6.23
N LEU A 50 -11.76 -18.20 -5.21
CA LEU A 50 -12.47 -16.93 -5.37
C LEU A 50 -11.62 -15.94 -6.17
N LYS A 51 -11.99 -15.78 -7.43
CA LYS A 51 -11.23 -15.02 -8.42
C LYS A 51 -12.14 -14.07 -9.19
N VAL A 52 -11.58 -12.94 -9.61
CA VAL A 52 -12.30 -11.91 -10.37
C VAL A 52 -11.59 -11.61 -11.68
N PRO A 53 -12.33 -11.41 -12.77
CA PRO A 53 -11.73 -11.21 -14.08
C PRO A 53 -11.06 -9.84 -14.14
N VAL A 54 -9.90 -9.79 -14.81
CA VAL A 54 -9.21 -8.55 -15.18
C VAL A 54 -9.21 -8.45 -16.69
N TYR A 55 -9.61 -7.29 -17.21
CA TYR A 55 -9.78 -7.03 -18.63
C TYR A 55 -8.63 -6.18 -19.19
N GLY A 56 -8.27 -6.47 -20.44
CA GLY A 56 -7.36 -5.66 -21.23
C GLY A 56 -8.07 -4.51 -21.95
N SER A 57 -7.31 -3.49 -22.36
CA SER A 57 -7.81 -2.32 -23.10
C SER A 57 -7.37 -2.37 -24.58
N LYS A 58 -7.72 -3.44 -25.29
CA LYS A 58 -7.32 -3.63 -26.70
C LYS A 58 -7.92 -2.54 -27.59
N VAL A 59 -7.15 -2.09 -28.57
CA VAL A 59 -7.53 -1.06 -29.55
C VAL A 59 -7.42 -1.66 -30.96
N GLY A 60 -8.44 -1.42 -31.77
CA GLY A 60 -8.51 -1.77 -33.17
C GLY A 60 -8.24 -0.56 -34.05
N ILE A 61 -8.10 -0.79 -35.36
CA ILE A 61 -7.90 0.27 -36.35
C ILE A 61 -9.05 0.20 -37.34
N GLU A 62 -9.72 1.33 -37.55
CA GLU A 62 -10.73 1.50 -38.58
C GLU A 62 -10.17 2.42 -39.68
N VAL A 63 -10.21 1.97 -40.93
CA VAL A 63 -9.80 2.76 -42.10
C VAL A 63 -11.01 3.54 -42.60
N LEU A 64 -10.92 4.87 -42.62
CA LEU A 64 -11.99 5.74 -43.07
C LEU A 64 -11.99 5.78 -44.59
N ALA A 65 -13.06 5.26 -45.21
CA ALA A 65 -13.23 5.29 -46.66
C ALA A 65 -13.67 6.69 -47.12
N SER A 66 -12.71 7.61 -47.26
CA SER A 66 -12.90 8.90 -47.93
C SER A 66 -11.97 8.97 -49.14
N ASN A 67 -12.53 9.24 -50.32
CA ASN A 67 -11.87 9.13 -51.62
C ASN A 67 -10.66 10.07 -51.84
N ALA A 68 -10.25 10.86 -50.85
CA ALA A 68 -9.08 11.74 -50.94
C ALA A 68 -8.01 11.54 -49.84
N THR A 69 -8.31 10.81 -48.76
CA THR A 69 -7.35 10.59 -47.67
C THR A 69 -7.50 9.18 -47.11
N ARG A 70 -6.41 8.40 -47.11
CA ARG A 70 -6.31 7.11 -46.40
C ARG A 70 -6.22 7.34 -44.88
N GLY A 71 -7.19 8.07 -44.32
CA GLY A 71 -7.29 8.32 -42.89
C GLY A 71 -7.63 7.05 -42.14
N TRP A 72 -7.09 6.91 -40.93
CA TRP A 72 -7.43 5.82 -40.02
C TRP A 72 -7.66 6.39 -38.62
N LYS A 73 -8.45 5.70 -37.81
CA LYS A 73 -8.66 6.03 -36.40
C LYS A 73 -8.54 4.79 -35.53
N GLN A 74 -8.17 5.00 -34.27
CA GLN A 74 -8.27 3.99 -33.24
C GLN A 74 -9.72 3.81 -32.81
N VAL A 75 -10.15 2.56 -32.64
CA VAL A 75 -11.47 2.22 -32.12
C VAL A 75 -11.33 1.27 -30.93
N PRO A 76 -12.13 1.44 -29.86
CA PRO A 76 -12.10 0.50 -28.76
C PRO A 76 -12.58 -0.88 -29.23
N LEU A 77 -11.82 -1.93 -28.90
CA LEU A 77 -12.31 -3.29 -29.06
C LEU A 77 -13.04 -3.73 -27.79
N LYS A 78 -13.88 -4.75 -27.92
CA LYS A 78 -14.53 -5.38 -26.77
C LYS A 78 -13.44 -5.80 -25.76
N PRO A 79 -13.55 -5.41 -24.48
CA PRO A 79 -12.60 -5.86 -23.47
C PRO A 79 -12.60 -7.38 -23.37
N GLU A 80 -11.42 -7.97 -23.42
CA GLU A 80 -11.20 -9.41 -23.21
C GLU A 80 -10.53 -9.63 -21.85
N ARG A 81 -10.91 -10.72 -21.17
CA ARG A 81 -10.26 -11.14 -19.93
C ARG A 81 -8.82 -11.55 -20.23
N VAL A 82 -7.86 -10.95 -19.54
CA VAL A 82 -6.43 -11.23 -19.69
C VAL A 82 -5.82 -11.91 -18.46
N SER A 83 -6.48 -11.81 -17.30
CA SER A 83 -6.00 -12.43 -16.06
C SER A 83 -7.13 -12.56 -15.01
N TRP A 84 -6.77 -13.13 -13.87
CA TRP A 84 -7.61 -13.29 -12.68
C TRP A 84 -6.91 -12.68 -11.46
N LEU A 85 -7.67 -11.97 -10.60
CA LEU A 85 -7.24 -11.64 -9.25
C LEU A 85 -7.87 -12.59 -8.25
N TYR A 86 -7.05 -13.26 -7.44
CA TYR A 86 -7.50 -14.19 -6.41
C TYR A 86 -7.66 -13.44 -5.08
N LEU A 87 -8.90 -13.09 -4.72
CA LEU A 87 -9.16 -12.16 -3.62
C LEU A 87 -8.66 -12.68 -2.27
N THR A 88 -8.94 -13.95 -1.96
CA THR A 88 -8.47 -14.60 -0.73
C THR A 88 -6.94 -14.67 -0.66
N VAL A 89 -6.30 -14.94 -1.80
CA VAL A 89 -4.84 -15.01 -1.88
C VAL A 89 -4.23 -13.62 -1.70
N LEU A 90 -4.80 -12.57 -2.29
CA LEU A 90 -4.36 -11.19 -2.08
C LEU A 90 -4.44 -10.82 -0.59
N VAL A 91 -5.57 -11.08 0.07
CA VAL A 91 -5.77 -10.82 1.51
C VAL A 91 -4.73 -11.53 2.37
N ALA A 92 -4.52 -12.82 2.12
CA ALA A 92 -3.53 -13.60 2.82
C ALA A 92 -2.10 -13.09 2.55
N SER A 93 -1.79 -12.72 1.30
CA SER A 93 -0.43 -12.36 0.89
C SER A 93 0.09 -11.10 1.57
N PHE A 94 -0.68 -10.00 1.61
CA PHE A 94 -0.21 -8.80 2.30
C PHE A 94 -0.11 -9.02 3.82
N SER A 95 -0.97 -9.86 4.39
CA SER A 95 -0.96 -10.17 5.82
C SER A 95 0.27 -11.02 6.18
N LEU A 96 0.49 -12.12 5.46
CA LEU A 96 1.65 -13.01 5.69
C LEU A 96 2.98 -12.32 5.37
N LEU A 97 3.00 -11.38 4.41
CA LEU A 97 4.17 -10.56 4.16
C LEU A 97 4.52 -9.68 5.36
N SER A 98 3.56 -8.96 5.94
CA SER A 98 3.81 -8.18 7.17
C SER A 98 4.24 -9.09 8.32
N SER A 99 3.62 -10.27 8.44
CA SER A 99 4.01 -11.27 9.44
C SER A 99 5.48 -11.66 9.30
N PHE A 100 5.95 -11.96 8.08
CA PHE A 100 7.34 -12.30 7.80
C PHE A 100 8.32 -11.20 8.23
N PHE A 101 8.04 -9.94 7.90
CA PHE A 101 8.90 -8.83 8.29
C PHE A 101 8.92 -8.60 9.81
N HIS A 102 7.76 -8.73 10.47
CA HIS A 102 7.69 -8.63 11.92
C HIS A 102 8.41 -9.78 12.64
N LEU A 103 8.32 -11.01 12.12
CA LEU A 103 9.11 -12.16 12.61
C LEU A 103 10.61 -11.85 12.52
N GLY A 104 11.03 -11.31 11.37
CA GLY A 104 12.41 -10.94 11.13
C GLY A 104 12.91 -9.85 12.08
N ASN A 105 12.14 -8.77 12.24
CA ASN A 105 12.45 -7.67 13.15
C ASN A 105 12.48 -8.11 14.63
N ALA A 106 11.64 -9.08 15.01
CA ALA A 106 11.59 -9.59 16.37
C ALA A 106 12.69 -10.62 16.69
N PHE A 107 13.08 -11.46 15.73
CA PHE A 107 13.94 -12.62 16.01
C PHE A 107 15.10 -12.84 15.03
N ILE A 108 14.89 -12.71 13.71
CA ILE A 108 15.87 -13.15 12.70
C ILE A 108 16.96 -12.08 12.46
N TRP A 109 16.57 -10.87 12.06
CA TRP A 109 17.48 -9.74 11.78
C TRP A 109 17.31 -8.59 12.77
N ARG A 110 16.90 -8.93 14.00
CA ARG A 110 16.65 -7.95 15.08
C ARG A 110 17.83 -7.02 15.31
N LYS A 111 19.07 -7.50 15.23
CA LYS A 111 20.27 -6.66 15.45
C LYS A 111 20.36 -5.55 14.39
N GLN A 112 20.14 -5.89 13.12
CA GLN A 112 20.15 -4.97 12.00
C GLN A 112 18.99 -3.99 12.09
N TYR A 113 17.80 -4.47 12.45
CA TYR A 113 16.62 -3.64 12.68
C TYR A 113 16.87 -2.58 13.76
N ILE A 114 17.35 -2.99 14.94
CA ILE A 114 17.63 -2.06 16.04
C ILE A 114 18.73 -1.06 15.64
N LYS A 115 19.82 -1.52 15.01
CA LYS A 115 20.89 -0.63 14.53
C LYS A 115 20.37 0.41 13.53
N ALA A 116 19.47 0.04 12.64
CA ALA A 116 18.84 0.99 11.72
C ALA A 116 17.99 2.02 12.46
N LEU A 117 17.16 1.60 13.43
CA LEU A 117 16.36 2.53 14.23
C LEU A 117 17.21 3.48 15.08
N GLU A 118 18.36 3.00 15.58
CA GLU A 118 19.33 3.82 16.32
C GLU A 118 19.91 4.96 15.45
N SER A 119 19.84 4.84 14.11
CA SER A 119 20.22 5.89 13.15
C SER A 119 19.02 6.64 12.55
N GLY A 120 17.82 6.47 13.11
CA GLY A 120 16.61 7.17 12.66
C GLY A 120 16.05 6.68 11.32
N TYR A 121 16.18 5.38 11.05
CA TYR A 121 15.84 4.79 9.77
C TYR A 121 15.19 3.39 9.90
N ALA A 122 14.13 3.13 9.13
CA ALA A 122 13.38 1.86 9.17
C ALA A 122 13.33 1.16 7.79
N PRO A 123 14.43 0.57 7.30
CA PRO A 123 14.50 -0.02 5.96
C PRO A 123 13.47 -1.14 5.75
N PHE A 124 13.34 -2.02 6.75
CA PHE A 124 12.46 -3.18 6.70
C PHE A 124 10.98 -2.79 6.59
N ARG A 125 10.58 -1.67 7.21
CA ARG A 125 9.22 -1.13 7.09
C ARG A 125 8.92 -0.70 5.66
N TRP A 126 9.82 0.05 5.02
CA TRP A 126 9.59 0.50 3.65
C TRP A 126 9.65 -0.62 2.62
N MET A 127 10.52 -1.63 2.81
CA MET A 127 10.54 -2.82 1.97
C MET A 127 9.25 -3.63 2.08
N GLU A 128 8.69 -3.73 3.30
CA GLU A 128 7.43 -4.41 3.50
C GLU A 128 6.26 -3.61 2.91
N TYR A 129 6.14 -2.32 3.25
CA TYR A 129 5.03 -1.48 2.79
C TYR A 129 5.03 -1.26 1.29
N SER A 130 6.20 -1.17 0.63
CA SER A 130 6.25 -1.00 -0.83
C SER A 130 5.56 -2.15 -1.55
N ILE A 131 5.63 -3.37 -1.03
CA ILE A 131 4.96 -4.53 -1.60
C ILE A 131 3.56 -4.69 -1.01
N SER A 132 3.41 -4.68 0.32
CA SER A 132 2.14 -5.00 0.96
C SER A 132 1.05 -3.96 0.67
N ALA A 133 1.37 -2.66 0.73
CA ALA A 133 0.40 -1.61 0.39
C ALA A 133 0.05 -1.64 -1.11
N SER A 134 1.02 -1.97 -1.98
CA SER A 134 0.77 -2.12 -3.42
C SER A 134 -0.04 -3.37 -3.75
N VAL A 135 0.01 -4.42 -2.94
CA VAL A 135 -0.92 -5.55 -3.05
C VAL A 135 -2.31 -5.17 -2.53
N MET A 136 -2.39 -4.42 -1.43
CA MET A 136 -3.67 -3.91 -0.90
C MET A 136 -4.39 -3.03 -1.92
N ILE A 137 -3.67 -2.15 -2.65
CA ILE A 137 -4.29 -1.26 -3.64
C ILE A 137 -4.87 -2.04 -4.83
N LEU A 138 -4.36 -3.23 -5.17
CA LEU A 138 -4.95 -4.08 -6.21
C LEU A 138 -6.33 -4.59 -5.80
N LEU A 139 -6.46 -5.01 -4.54
CA LEU A 139 -7.73 -5.43 -3.96
C LEU A 139 -8.71 -4.24 -3.87
N LEU A 140 -8.23 -3.08 -3.40
CA LEU A 140 -9.02 -1.86 -3.33
C LEU A 140 -9.48 -1.38 -4.71
N SER A 141 -8.61 -1.46 -5.71
CA SER A 141 -8.92 -1.12 -7.11
C SER A 141 -10.13 -1.91 -7.59
N TYR A 142 -10.12 -3.22 -7.41
CA TYR A 142 -11.26 -4.07 -7.76
C TYR A 142 -12.52 -3.73 -6.96
N ILE A 143 -12.40 -3.59 -5.63
CA ILE A 143 -13.52 -3.24 -4.74
C ILE A 143 -14.14 -1.89 -5.09
N SER A 144 -13.31 -0.93 -5.53
CA SER A 144 -13.75 0.38 -6.01
C SER A 144 -14.37 0.34 -7.41
N GLY A 145 -14.43 -0.81 -8.07
CA GLY A 145 -15.06 -0.98 -9.38
C GLY A 145 -14.12 -1.01 -10.57
N SER A 146 -12.79 -1.00 -10.37
CA SER A 146 -11.84 -1.07 -11.47
C SER A 146 -11.43 -2.51 -11.81
N ILE A 147 -11.77 -2.92 -13.03
CA ILE A 147 -11.51 -4.27 -13.56
C ILE A 147 -10.46 -4.28 -14.68
N VAL A 148 -9.80 -3.14 -14.95
CA VAL A 148 -8.88 -2.98 -16.08
C VAL A 148 -7.43 -3.17 -15.63
N MET A 149 -6.68 -4.01 -16.35
CA MET A 149 -5.28 -4.36 -16.03
C MET A 149 -4.37 -3.13 -15.94
N ASN A 150 -4.48 -2.21 -16.89
CA ASN A 150 -3.60 -1.04 -16.93
C ASN A 150 -3.79 -0.15 -15.69
N THR A 151 -5.03 0.01 -15.22
CA THR A 151 -5.33 0.75 -14.00
C THR A 151 -4.72 0.07 -12.78
N GLN A 152 -4.81 -1.25 -12.69
CA GLN A 152 -4.19 -2.03 -11.61
C GLN A 152 -2.66 -1.88 -11.57
N VAL A 153 -2.00 -1.98 -12.73
CA VAL A 153 -0.54 -1.79 -12.85
C VAL A 153 -0.12 -0.38 -12.45
N MET A 154 -0.86 0.65 -12.90
CA MET A 154 -0.60 2.03 -12.51
C MET A 154 -0.76 2.25 -11.00
N LEU A 155 -1.84 1.74 -10.41
CA LEU A 155 -2.10 1.86 -8.97
C LEU A 155 -1.01 1.17 -8.13
N PHE A 156 -0.60 -0.04 -8.53
CA PHE A 156 0.51 -0.75 -7.90
C PHE A 156 1.79 0.09 -7.95
N GLY A 157 2.16 0.57 -9.15
CA GLY A 157 3.38 1.37 -9.34
C GLY A 157 3.38 2.67 -8.54
N LEU A 158 2.28 3.43 -8.57
CA LEU A 158 2.15 4.68 -7.82
C LEU A 158 2.24 4.45 -6.30
N THR A 159 1.60 3.38 -5.80
CA THR A 159 1.66 3.02 -4.38
C THR A 159 3.08 2.61 -3.97
N PHE A 160 3.75 1.80 -4.81
CA PHE A 160 5.13 1.39 -4.59
C PHE A 160 6.07 2.61 -4.54
N VAL A 161 5.95 3.52 -5.51
CA VAL A 161 6.76 4.74 -5.59
C VAL A 161 6.50 5.67 -4.40
N THR A 162 5.27 5.75 -3.89
CA THR A 162 4.98 6.49 -2.65
C THR A 162 5.82 5.96 -1.49
N MET A 163 5.97 4.64 -1.36
CA MET A 163 6.82 4.03 -0.34
C MET A 163 8.31 4.27 -0.58
N ILE A 164 8.77 4.33 -1.84
CA ILE A 164 10.15 4.74 -2.18
C ILE A 164 10.41 6.17 -1.68
N PHE A 165 9.48 7.11 -1.88
CA PHE A 165 9.62 8.46 -1.36
C PHE A 165 9.64 8.50 0.17
N GLY A 166 8.82 7.68 0.83
CA GLY A 166 8.86 7.50 2.27
C GLY A 166 10.23 7.00 2.77
N HIS A 167 10.80 6.02 2.08
CA HIS A 167 12.15 5.52 2.33
C HIS A 167 13.21 6.61 2.13
N LEU A 168 13.20 7.27 0.98
CA LEU A 168 14.15 8.31 0.61
C LEU A 168 14.11 9.47 1.61
N HIS A 169 12.92 9.82 2.09
CA HIS A 169 12.72 10.82 3.12
C HIS A 169 13.46 10.47 4.41
N GLU A 170 13.41 9.21 4.86
CA GLU A 170 14.17 8.81 6.05
C GLU A 170 15.68 8.73 5.81
N VAL A 171 16.12 8.42 4.58
CA VAL A 171 17.54 8.49 4.21
C VAL A 171 18.04 9.93 4.31
N ILE A 172 17.27 10.90 3.81
CA ILE A 172 17.61 12.33 3.85
C ILE A 172 17.52 12.88 5.28
N CYS A 173 16.52 12.44 6.05
CA CYS A 173 16.25 12.95 7.39
C CYS A 173 17.11 12.34 8.49
N ARG A 174 18.10 11.49 8.21
CA ARG A 174 18.92 10.89 9.29
C ARG A 174 19.61 11.98 10.12
N PRO A 175 19.50 11.93 11.46
CA PRO A 175 20.14 12.92 12.32
C PRO A 175 21.67 12.74 12.27
N LYS A 176 22.38 13.74 11.77
CA LYS A 176 23.86 13.78 11.84
C LYS A 176 24.37 14.52 13.07
N SER A 177 23.63 15.54 13.52
CA SER A 177 23.83 16.25 14.78
C SER A 177 22.50 16.87 15.23
N LEU A 178 22.39 17.22 16.52
CA LEU A 178 21.19 17.91 17.02
C LEU A 178 21.05 19.32 16.44
N ASP A 179 22.17 20.01 16.21
CA ASP A 179 22.18 21.34 15.59
C ASP A 179 21.70 21.28 14.14
N GLU A 180 22.15 20.29 13.36
CA GLU A 180 21.67 20.08 11.98
C GLU A 180 20.18 19.74 11.96
N TRP A 181 19.70 18.94 12.93
CA TRP A 181 18.28 18.61 13.04
C TRP A 181 17.39 19.84 13.26
N GLN A 182 17.88 20.83 14.03
CA GLN A 182 17.18 22.08 14.30
C GLN A 182 17.23 23.08 13.13
N GLY A 183 18.12 22.85 12.16
CA GLY A 183 18.26 23.67 10.95
C GLY A 183 17.05 23.62 10.00
N SER A 184 17.28 23.99 8.74
CA SER A 184 16.21 24.14 7.75
C SER A 184 15.39 22.85 7.57
N LYS A 185 14.09 22.94 7.90
CA LYS A 185 13.16 21.80 7.85
C LYS A 185 12.66 21.50 6.44
N LEU A 186 12.53 22.52 5.59
CA LEU A 186 11.94 22.37 4.24
C LEU A 186 12.77 21.46 3.34
N TRP A 187 14.10 21.63 3.35
CA TRP A 187 15.00 20.77 2.57
C TRP A 187 14.87 19.29 2.94
N ARG A 188 14.73 19.00 4.24
CA ARG A 188 14.60 17.62 4.75
C ARG A 188 13.26 16.98 4.38
N LEU A 189 12.20 17.79 4.26
CA LEU A 189 10.83 17.33 3.95
C LEU A 189 10.54 17.19 2.45
N GLN A 190 11.47 17.51 1.55
CA GLN A 190 11.22 17.50 0.10
C GLN A 190 10.72 16.13 -0.40
N ALA A 191 11.35 15.03 0.03
CA ALA A 191 10.97 13.69 -0.40
C ALA A 191 9.59 13.29 0.16
N HIS A 192 9.28 13.71 1.39
CA HIS A 192 7.94 13.54 1.96
C HIS A 192 6.87 14.25 1.11
N PHE A 193 7.12 15.50 0.72
CA PHE A 193 6.16 16.24 -0.11
C PHE A 193 6.03 15.66 -1.52
N PHE A 194 7.12 15.23 -2.14
CA PHE A 194 7.06 14.53 -3.42
C PHE A 194 6.38 13.16 -3.34
N GLY A 195 6.41 12.51 -2.18
CA GLY A 195 5.64 11.29 -1.93
C GLY A 195 4.13 11.48 -2.02
N TYR A 196 3.60 12.69 -1.75
CA TYR A 196 2.17 12.95 -1.94
C TYR A 196 1.74 12.99 -3.40
N ILE A 197 2.64 13.25 -4.35
CA ILE A 197 2.30 13.28 -5.77
C ILE A 197 1.74 11.91 -6.23
N PRO A 198 2.50 10.80 -6.16
CA PRO A 198 1.97 9.50 -6.55
C PRO A 198 0.79 9.04 -5.66
N GLN A 199 0.79 9.39 -4.37
CA GLN A 199 -0.32 9.10 -3.46
C GLN A 199 -1.63 9.76 -3.93
N CYS A 200 -1.59 11.04 -4.29
CA CYS A 200 -2.74 11.79 -4.80
C CYS A 200 -3.26 11.18 -6.11
N PHE A 201 -2.38 10.81 -7.04
CA PHE A 201 -2.79 10.17 -8.29
C PHE A 201 -3.40 8.79 -8.05
N ALA A 202 -2.79 7.96 -7.19
CA ALA A 202 -3.32 6.64 -6.88
C ALA A 202 -4.72 6.72 -6.27
N TRP A 203 -4.91 7.53 -5.23
CA TRP A 203 -6.21 7.69 -4.59
C TRP A 203 -7.20 8.46 -5.46
N GLY A 204 -6.75 9.40 -6.29
CA GLY A 204 -7.60 10.07 -7.28
C GLY A 204 -8.21 9.07 -8.27
N ILE A 205 -7.42 8.11 -8.75
CA ILE A 205 -7.91 7.02 -9.60
C ILE A 205 -8.90 6.13 -8.84
N VAL A 206 -8.56 5.68 -7.62
CA VAL A 206 -9.47 4.85 -6.80
C VAL A 206 -10.80 5.54 -6.55
N ILE A 207 -10.78 6.83 -6.17
CA ILE A 207 -12.00 7.60 -5.92
C ILE A 207 -12.79 7.83 -7.21
N ALA A 208 -12.15 8.15 -8.32
CA ALA A 208 -12.85 8.32 -9.60
C ALA A 208 -13.58 7.04 -10.02
N GLN A 209 -12.91 5.88 -9.94
CA GLN A 209 -13.49 4.58 -10.25
C GLN A 209 -14.64 4.24 -9.28
N PHE A 210 -14.42 4.50 -7.99
CA PHE A 210 -15.45 4.31 -6.97
C PHE A 210 -16.70 5.14 -7.25
N MET A 211 -16.55 6.43 -7.58
CA MET A 211 -17.69 7.30 -7.86
C MET A 211 -18.47 6.85 -9.10
N GLU A 212 -17.76 6.40 -10.15
CA GLU A 212 -18.38 5.82 -11.34
C GLU A 212 -19.17 4.56 -10.98
N GLY A 213 -18.54 3.59 -10.31
CA GLY A 213 -19.19 2.34 -9.89
C GLY A 213 -20.32 2.54 -8.88
N ALA A 214 -20.18 3.50 -7.96
CA ALA A 214 -21.19 3.84 -6.95
C ALA A 214 -22.44 4.47 -7.56
N SER A 215 -22.31 5.14 -8.71
CA SER A 215 -23.43 5.72 -9.46
C SER A 215 -24.22 4.69 -10.27
N ALA A 216 -23.63 3.52 -10.51
CA ALA A 216 -24.29 2.45 -11.25
C ALA A 216 -25.35 1.75 -10.40
N SER A 217 -26.51 1.52 -11.00
CA SER A 217 -27.58 0.71 -10.43
C SER A 217 -28.26 -0.10 -11.54
N THR A 218 -28.85 -1.23 -11.16
CA THR A 218 -29.71 -2.03 -12.03
C THR A 218 -30.85 -2.62 -11.22
N ILE A 219 -31.91 -3.06 -11.88
CA ILE A 219 -32.99 -3.82 -11.26
C ILE A 219 -32.72 -5.30 -11.55
N ASP A 220 -32.72 -6.13 -10.50
CA ASP A 220 -32.53 -7.57 -10.67
C ASP A 220 -33.82 -8.29 -11.10
N ALA A 221 -33.72 -9.60 -11.33
CA ALA A 221 -34.86 -10.43 -11.74
C ALA A 221 -36.01 -10.46 -10.70
N SER A 222 -35.76 -10.11 -9.44
CA SER A 222 -36.77 -10.01 -8.38
C SER A 222 -37.41 -8.61 -8.29
N GLY A 223 -36.99 -7.65 -9.12
CA GLY A 223 -37.47 -6.27 -9.09
C GLY A 223 -36.75 -5.39 -8.06
N GLU A 224 -35.70 -5.90 -7.42
CA GLU A 224 -34.94 -5.18 -6.39
C GLU A 224 -33.80 -4.37 -7.02
N GLU A 225 -33.60 -3.15 -6.51
CA GLU A 225 -32.50 -2.29 -6.94
C GLU A 225 -31.16 -2.84 -6.41
N ARG A 226 -30.27 -3.21 -7.33
CA ARG A 226 -28.88 -3.57 -7.05
C ARG A 226 -27.99 -2.37 -7.31
N LYS A 227 -27.29 -1.97 -6.26
CA LYS A 227 -26.29 -0.89 -6.24
C LYS A 227 -25.09 -1.31 -5.42
N MET A 228 -24.05 -0.49 -5.44
CA MET A 228 -22.83 -0.76 -4.70
C MET A 228 -23.10 -0.97 -3.19
N PRO A 229 -22.64 -2.08 -2.59
CA PRO A 229 -22.88 -2.36 -1.19
C PRO A 229 -22.25 -1.33 -0.24
N THR A 230 -22.91 -1.04 0.88
CA THR A 230 -22.45 -0.02 1.85
C THR A 230 -21.06 -0.32 2.44
N PHE A 231 -20.70 -1.59 2.62
CA PHE A 231 -19.37 -1.93 3.15
C PHE A 231 -18.22 -1.46 2.22
N VAL A 232 -18.48 -1.34 0.92
CA VAL A 232 -17.49 -0.82 -0.06
C VAL A 232 -17.17 0.64 0.24
N TYR A 233 -18.17 1.46 0.59
CA TYR A 233 -17.97 2.86 0.99
C TYR A 233 -17.08 2.93 2.25
N VAL A 234 -17.34 2.07 3.23
CA VAL A 234 -16.56 2.00 4.47
C VAL A 234 -15.12 1.61 4.18
N ILE A 235 -14.89 0.62 3.31
CA ILE A 235 -13.54 0.22 2.89
C ILE A 235 -12.84 1.39 2.19
N VAL A 236 -13.44 1.99 1.15
CA VAL A 236 -12.79 3.00 0.31
C VAL A 236 -12.42 4.24 1.14
N PHE A 237 -13.37 4.81 1.88
CA PHE A 237 -13.09 6.01 2.68
C PHE A 237 -12.31 5.72 3.96
N GLY A 238 -12.52 4.55 4.57
CA GLY A 238 -11.75 4.10 5.72
C GLY A 238 -10.27 3.93 5.38
N GLU A 239 -9.97 3.16 4.34
CA GLU A 239 -8.60 2.97 3.87
C GLU A 239 -7.98 4.26 3.34
N LEU A 240 -8.75 5.15 2.71
CA LEU A 240 -8.27 6.49 2.36
C LEU A 240 -7.73 7.19 3.62
N LEU A 241 -8.56 7.37 4.65
CA LEU A 241 -8.14 8.05 5.87
C LEU A 241 -6.93 7.39 6.54
N VAL A 242 -6.92 6.05 6.57
CA VAL A 242 -5.82 5.29 7.16
C VAL A 242 -4.52 5.45 6.35
N PHE A 243 -4.54 5.32 5.02
CA PHE A 243 -3.36 5.49 4.17
C PHE A 243 -2.76 6.90 4.30
N TRP A 244 -3.60 7.94 4.35
CA TRP A 244 -3.14 9.31 4.54
C TRP A 244 -2.52 9.53 5.92
N SER A 245 -2.98 8.81 6.95
CA SER A 245 -2.42 8.91 8.30
C SER A 245 -0.96 8.46 8.39
N PHE A 246 -0.50 7.52 7.54
CA PHE A 246 0.91 7.12 7.48
C PHE A 246 1.82 8.31 7.12
N GLY A 247 1.40 9.14 6.17
CA GLY A 247 2.11 10.37 5.82
C GLY A 247 2.18 11.35 6.99
N ILE A 248 1.07 11.52 7.72
CA ILE A 248 1.01 12.38 8.91
C ILE A 248 2.01 11.91 9.97
N VAL A 249 2.10 10.59 10.22
CA VAL A 249 3.10 10.04 11.16
C VAL A 249 4.52 10.38 10.71
N GLN A 250 4.84 10.24 9.43
CA GLN A 250 6.16 10.60 8.90
C GLN A 250 6.49 12.07 9.13
N LEU A 251 5.53 12.95 8.83
CA LEU A 251 5.68 14.39 9.03
C LEU A 251 5.94 14.71 10.51
N LEU A 252 5.13 14.16 11.41
CA LEU A 252 5.28 14.39 12.85
C LEU A 252 6.62 13.89 13.37
N VAL A 253 7.04 12.68 13.01
CA VAL A 253 8.34 12.12 13.41
C VAL A 253 9.50 13.00 12.93
N SER A 254 9.40 13.57 11.72
CA SER A 254 10.41 14.43 11.13
C SER A 254 10.51 15.82 11.77
N LEU A 255 9.41 16.26 12.41
CA LEU A 255 9.32 17.56 13.08
C LEU A 255 9.62 17.52 14.58
N LYS A 256 9.51 16.34 15.20
CA LYS A 256 9.76 16.12 16.63
C LYS A 256 11.25 15.86 16.91
N PRO A 257 11.70 15.88 18.18
CA PRO A 257 13.06 15.48 18.53
C PRO A 257 13.35 14.05 18.05
N PRO A 258 14.54 13.79 17.48
CA PRO A 258 14.85 12.50 16.87
C PRO A 258 14.88 11.36 17.91
N SER A 259 15.07 11.68 19.20
CA SER A 259 14.95 10.72 20.30
C SER A 259 13.57 10.06 20.43
N LEU A 260 12.54 10.62 19.79
CA LEU A 260 11.19 10.06 19.75
C LEU A 260 10.92 9.19 18.51
N TYR A 261 11.92 8.95 17.65
CA TYR A 261 11.76 8.19 16.40
C TYR A 261 11.11 6.81 16.62
N TYR A 262 11.52 6.08 17.65
CA TYR A 262 10.96 4.76 17.96
C TYR A 262 9.45 4.79 18.26
N LYS A 263 8.90 5.93 18.73
CA LYS A 263 7.46 6.08 18.95
C LYS A 263 6.71 6.08 17.63
N GLY A 264 7.26 6.75 16.62
CA GLY A 264 6.74 6.71 15.25
C GLY A 264 6.71 5.29 14.70
N GLU A 265 7.78 4.53 14.90
CA GLU A 265 7.86 3.13 14.51
C GLU A 265 6.75 2.27 15.16
N ILE A 266 6.44 2.48 16.44
CA ILE A 266 5.31 1.81 17.11
C ILE A 266 3.96 2.24 16.51
N VAL A 267 3.79 3.53 16.19
CA VAL A 267 2.55 4.01 15.55
C VAL A 267 2.38 3.39 14.16
N TYR A 268 3.46 3.23 13.39
CA TYR A 268 3.40 2.54 12.10
C TYR A 268 2.98 1.07 12.24
N MET A 269 3.44 0.36 13.26
CA MET A 269 2.97 -1.00 13.55
C MET A 269 1.46 -1.04 13.77
N TRP A 270 0.94 -0.10 14.56
CA TRP A 270 -0.50 0.04 14.79
C TRP A 270 -1.28 0.37 13.53
N LEU A 271 -0.82 1.32 12.74
CA LEU A 271 -1.49 1.69 11.49
C LEU A 271 -1.46 0.53 10.48
N SER A 272 -0.36 -0.21 10.37
CA SER A 272 -0.27 -1.39 9.50
C SER A 272 -1.23 -2.48 9.92
N LEU A 273 -1.30 -2.75 11.23
CA LEU A 273 -2.25 -3.68 11.81
C LEU A 273 -3.69 -3.28 11.48
N PHE A 274 -4.02 -2.00 11.73
CA PHE A 274 -5.37 -1.47 11.55
C PHE A 274 -5.79 -1.46 10.08
N ALA A 275 -4.94 -0.94 9.18
CA ALA A 275 -5.23 -0.90 7.74
C ALA A 275 -5.44 -2.30 7.17
N LYS A 276 -4.47 -3.20 7.39
CA LYS A 276 -4.56 -4.57 6.86
C LYS A 276 -5.72 -5.33 7.49
N GLY A 277 -5.94 -5.16 8.79
CA GLY A 277 -7.05 -5.77 9.50
C GLY A 277 -8.41 -5.27 9.03
N LEU A 278 -8.59 -3.96 8.85
CA LEU A 278 -9.83 -3.34 8.37
C LEU A 278 -10.19 -3.86 6.98
N LEU A 279 -9.31 -3.69 6.01
CA LEU A 279 -9.51 -4.17 4.64
C LEU A 279 -9.83 -5.67 4.64
N ALA A 280 -9.02 -6.45 5.35
CA ALA A 280 -9.15 -7.88 5.29
C ALA A 280 -10.40 -8.43 5.99
N LEU A 281 -10.79 -7.87 7.14
CA LEU A 281 -12.01 -8.27 7.85
C LEU A 281 -13.26 -7.94 7.04
N LEU A 282 -13.33 -6.73 6.46
CA LEU A 282 -14.48 -6.32 5.67
C LEU A 282 -14.58 -7.11 4.37
N CYS A 283 -13.46 -7.41 3.72
CA CYS A 283 -13.42 -8.31 2.56
C CYS A 283 -13.83 -9.73 2.93
N LEU A 284 -13.24 -10.31 3.98
CA LEU A 284 -13.52 -11.69 4.37
C LEU A 284 -14.99 -11.87 4.76
N SER A 285 -15.53 -10.98 5.60
CA SER A 285 -16.91 -11.10 6.08
C SER A 285 -17.95 -10.89 4.98
N ASN A 286 -17.76 -9.91 4.09
CA ASN A 286 -18.80 -9.51 3.13
C ASN A 286 -18.65 -10.16 1.75
N VAL A 287 -17.44 -10.48 1.32
CA VAL A 287 -17.17 -10.94 -0.06
C VAL A 287 -16.75 -12.40 -0.10
N ILE A 288 -15.92 -12.84 0.86
CA ILE A 288 -15.27 -14.15 0.81
C ILE A 288 -16.06 -15.23 1.57
N LEU A 289 -16.63 -14.89 2.74
CA LEU A 289 -17.32 -15.84 3.62
C LEU A 289 -18.85 -15.79 3.46
N ALA A 290 -19.42 -14.62 3.18
CA ALA A 290 -20.83 -14.51 2.85
C ALA A 290 -21.06 -15.03 1.42
N GLY A 291 -21.65 -16.22 1.29
CA GLY A 291 -21.91 -16.87 0.00
C GLY A 291 -22.86 -16.13 -0.95
N GLY A 292 -23.33 -14.92 -0.61
CA GLY A 292 -24.29 -14.14 -1.40
C GLY A 292 -23.73 -13.53 -2.70
N TYR A 293 -22.42 -13.66 -2.96
CA TYR A 293 -21.78 -13.14 -4.17
C TYR A 293 -21.11 -14.23 -5.01
N ALA A 294 -21.23 -15.51 -4.64
CA ALA A 294 -20.56 -16.63 -5.31
C ALA A 294 -20.89 -16.72 -6.81
N GLU A 295 -22.09 -16.30 -7.22
CA GLU A 295 -22.54 -16.27 -8.62
C GLU A 295 -21.82 -15.21 -9.47
N ILE A 296 -21.18 -14.20 -8.87
CA ILE A 296 -20.37 -13.19 -9.58
C ILE A 296 -19.00 -13.75 -9.99
N TYR A 297 -18.57 -14.86 -9.37
CA TYR A 297 -17.20 -15.38 -9.47
C TYR A 297 -17.08 -16.68 -10.27
N ALA A 298 -18.22 -17.20 -10.76
CA ALA A 298 -18.29 -18.43 -11.55
C ALA A 298 -18.59 -18.09 -13.03
N ASP A 299 -17.59 -17.61 -13.75
CA ASP A 299 -17.57 -17.73 -15.22
C ASP A 299 -16.55 -18.82 -15.58
N ASP A 300 -16.95 -20.08 -15.40
CA ASP A 300 -16.49 -21.16 -16.26
C ASP A 300 -17.25 -21.07 -17.59
N ALA A 301 -17.12 -19.92 -18.26
CA ALA A 301 -17.50 -19.77 -19.66
C ALA A 301 -16.37 -20.34 -20.55
N ASP A 302 -16.09 -21.64 -20.36
CA ASP A 302 -15.56 -22.54 -21.39
C ASP A 302 -16.71 -23.44 -21.87
N THR A 303 -17.89 -22.84 -22.07
CA THR A 303 -18.98 -23.47 -22.82
C THR A 303 -19.40 -22.57 -23.98
N ILE A 304 -19.04 -23.06 -25.16
CA ILE A 304 -19.32 -22.63 -26.55
C ILE A 304 -18.33 -21.64 -27.15
#